data_AF-Q75MS4-F1
#
_entry.id   AF-Q75MS4-F1
#
_cell.length_a   1.000
_cell.length_b   1.000
_cell.length_c   1.000
_cell.angle_alpha   90.00
_cell.angle_beta   90.00
_cell.angle_gamma   90.00
#
_symmetry.space_group_name_H-M   'P 1'
#
loop_
_entity.id
_entity.type
_entity.pdbx_description
1 polymer ?
#
loop_
_entity_poly.entity_id
_entity_poly.type
_entity_poly.pdbx_seq_one_letter_code
_entity_poly.pdbx_strand_id
1 'polypeptide(L)'
;ELYSTLECLENIFTKSYLKEKDTTVICSTPNTVLHISSLLAWTLLLTICPINEVKKKLEMHFHKLPSLLSCDDVNMRIAAGESLALLFELARGIESDFFYEDMESLTQMLRALATDGNKHRAKVDKRKQRSVFRDVLRAVEERDFPTETIKFGPERMYIDCWVKKHTYDTFKEVLGSGMQYHLQSNEFLRNVFELGPPVMLDAATLKTMKISRFERHLYNSAAFKARTKARSKCRDKRADVGEFF
;
A
#
# COMPACT_ATOMS: atom_id res chain seq x y z
N GLU A 1 -26.56 8.33 -3.19
CA GLU A 1 -25.51 8.85 -2.29
C GLU A 1 -24.10 8.39 -2.70
N LEU A 2 -23.81 7.08 -2.81
CA LEU A 2 -22.47 6.60 -3.22
C LEU A 2 -21.98 7.18 -4.57
N TYR A 3 -22.77 7.02 -5.63
CA TYR A 3 -22.41 7.49 -6.98
C TYR A 3 -22.18 9.00 -7.05
N SER A 4 -23.03 9.79 -6.41
CA SER A 4 -22.88 11.25 -6.34
C SER A 4 -21.60 11.66 -5.59
N THR A 5 -21.22 10.92 -4.54
CA THR A 5 -19.97 11.18 -3.82
C THR A 5 -18.75 10.82 -4.67
N LEU A 6 -18.78 9.69 -5.37
CA LEU A 6 -17.72 9.31 -6.31
C LEU A 6 -17.51 10.38 -7.39
N GLU A 7 -18.59 10.83 -8.02
CA GLU A 7 -18.54 11.88 -9.04
C GLU A 7 -18.03 13.21 -8.47
N CYS A 8 -18.44 13.57 -7.25
CA CYS A 8 -17.96 14.77 -6.57
C CYS A 8 -16.43 14.71 -6.34
N LEU A 9 -15.93 13.61 -5.77
CA LEU A 9 -14.50 13.42 -5.51
C LEU A 9 -13.70 13.37 -6.81
N GLU A 10 -14.24 12.72 -7.84
CA GLU A 10 -13.68 12.66 -9.19
C GLU A 10 -13.51 14.04 -9.80
N ASN A 11 -14.54 14.89 -9.73
CA ASN A 11 -14.49 16.27 -10.21
C ASN A 11 -13.46 17.15 -9.46
N ILE A 12 -13.02 16.73 -8.27
CA ILE A 12 -11.98 17.43 -7.51
C ILE A 12 -10.60 16.99 -8.00
N PHE A 13 -10.23 15.71 -7.88
CA PHE A 13 -8.85 15.31 -8.19
C PHE A 13 -8.53 15.39 -9.69
N THR A 14 -9.50 15.22 -10.59
CA THR A 14 -9.29 15.30 -12.05
C THR A 14 -8.80 16.67 -12.50
N LYS A 15 -8.99 17.73 -11.70
CA LYS A 15 -8.39 19.05 -11.94
C LYS A 15 -6.86 19.04 -11.84
N SER A 16 -6.28 18.00 -11.22
CA SER A 16 -4.83 17.77 -11.15
C SER A 16 -4.27 17.08 -12.38
N TYR A 17 -5.12 16.49 -13.23
CA TYR A 17 -4.63 15.86 -14.45
C TYR A 17 -3.96 16.90 -15.33
N LEU A 18 -2.81 16.54 -15.87
CA LEU A 18 -2.06 17.42 -16.76
C LEU A 18 -2.94 17.66 -18.00
N LYS A 19 -3.34 18.92 -18.22
CA LYS A 19 -3.97 19.30 -19.48
C LYS A 19 -2.89 19.26 -20.56
N GLU A 20 -3.18 18.60 -21.67
CA GLU A 20 -2.27 18.39 -22.81
C GLU A 20 -1.61 19.66 -23.41
N LYS A 21 -1.91 20.86 -22.90
CA LYS A 21 -1.44 22.14 -23.43
C LYS A 21 -0.69 23.06 -22.46
N ASP A 22 -0.52 22.73 -21.18
CA ASP A 22 0.25 23.59 -20.27
C ASP A 22 1.25 22.78 -19.44
N THR A 23 2.53 23.14 -19.61
CA THR A 23 3.70 22.45 -19.08
C THR A 23 3.85 22.53 -17.56
N THR A 24 2.95 23.18 -16.83
CA THR A 24 2.95 23.18 -15.36
C THR A 24 1.58 23.55 -14.82
N VAL A 25 0.82 22.58 -14.29
CA VAL A 25 -0.30 22.91 -13.40
C VAL A 25 0.31 23.37 -12.08
N ILE A 26 0.56 24.67 -11.95
CA ILE A 26 0.95 25.29 -10.68
C ILE A 26 -0.27 25.22 -9.75
N CYS A 27 -0.38 24.13 -9.01
CA CYS A 27 -1.41 23.96 -8.00
C CYS A 27 -0.86 24.49 -6.67
N SER A 28 -1.56 25.43 -6.03
CA SER A 28 -1.19 25.91 -4.70
C SER A 28 -1.21 24.76 -3.68
N THR A 29 -0.35 24.81 -2.66
CA THR A 29 -0.21 23.76 -1.63
C THR A 29 -1.54 23.34 -0.97
N PRO A 30 -2.51 24.24 -0.69
CA PRO A 30 -3.81 23.83 -0.15
C PRO A 30 -4.64 23.02 -1.16
N ASN A 31 -4.54 23.34 -2.45
CA ASN A 31 -5.26 22.63 -3.51
C ASN A 31 -4.68 21.22 -3.72
N THR A 32 -3.36 21.04 -3.60
CA THR A 32 -2.75 19.70 -3.75
C THR A 32 -3.20 18.74 -2.67
N VAL A 33 -3.28 19.18 -1.41
CA VAL A 33 -3.77 18.33 -0.29
C VAL A 33 -5.21 17.89 -0.54
N LEU A 34 -6.09 18.82 -0.92
CA LEU A 34 -7.49 18.48 -1.22
C LEU A 34 -7.59 17.46 -2.36
N HIS A 35 -6.80 17.64 -3.42
CA HIS A 35 -6.79 16.72 -4.55
C HIS A 35 -6.28 15.33 -4.13
N ILE A 36 -5.22 15.25 -3.32
CA ILE A 36 -4.69 13.98 -2.77
C ILE A 36 -5.76 13.27 -1.93
N SER A 37 -6.36 13.97 -0.96
CA SER A 37 -7.39 13.39 -0.10
C SER A 37 -8.59 12.93 -0.91
N SER A 38 -9.01 13.69 -1.93
CA SER A 38 -10.13 13.30 -2.80
C SER A 38 -9.81 12.06 -3.65
N LEU A 39 -8.57 11.93 -4.15
CA LEU A 39 -8.13 10.74 -4.88
C LEU A 39 -8.13 9.51 -3.95
N LEU A 40 -7.53 9.61 -2.77
CA LEU A 40 -7.47 8.49 -1.82
C LEU A 40 -8.87 8.06 -1.34
N ALA A 41 -9.76 9.03 -1.05
CA ALA A 41 -11.14 8.75 -0.68
C ALA A 41 -11.92 8.11 -1.83
N TRP A 42 -11.74 8.59 -3.07
CA TRP A 42 -12.35 7.99 -4.25
C TRP A 42 -11.89 6.55 -4.47
N THR A 43 -10.58 6.31 -4.38
CA THR A 43 -9.98 4.96 -4.47
C THR A 43 -10.51 4.04 -3.37
N LEU A 44 -10.75 4.55 -2.16
CA LEU A 44 -11.38 3.78 -1.07
C LEU A 44 -12.83 3.42 -1.40
N LEU A 45 -13.63 4.36 -1.90
CA LEU A 45 -15.01 4.07 -2.26
C LEU A 45 -15.11 3.03 -3.38
N LEU A 46 -14.15 2.98 -4.30
CA LEU A 46 -14.11 1.95 -5.34
C LEU A 46 -13.99 0.53 -4.79
N THR A 47 -13.39 0.32 -3.62
CA THR A 47 -13.25 -1.02 -3.04
C THR A 47 -14.58 -1.65 -2.60
N ILE A 48 -15.60 -0.82 -2.42
CA ILE A 48 -16.96 -1.24 -2.03
C ILE A 48 -17.99 -1.00 -3.15
N CYS A 49 -17.55 -0.59 -4.34
CA CYS A 49 -18.44 -0.34 -5.47
C CYS A 49 -18.86 -1.63 -6.18
N PRO A 50 -20.06 -1.67 -6.79
CA PRO A 50 -20.42 -2.74 -7.71
C PRO A 50 -19.43 -2.83 -8.88
N ILE A 51 -19.13 -4.06 -9.30
CA ILE A 51 -18.12 -4.37 -10.34
C ILE A 51 -18.32 -3.55 -11.63
N ASN A 52 -19.57 -3.35 -12.06
CA ASN A 52 -19.88 -2.59 -13.28
C ASN A 52 -19.43 -1.12 -13.18
N GLU A 53 -19.58 -0.50 -12.01
CA GLU A 53 -19.13 0.88 -11.80
C GLU A 53 -17.60 0.93 -11.74
N VAL A 54 -16.97 -0.05 -11.08
CA VAL A 54 -15.51 -0.16 -11.03
C VAL A 54 -14.94 -0.27 -12.44
N LYS A 55 -15.47 -1.16 -13.30
CA LYS A 55 -15.05 -1.29 -14.71
C LYS A 55 -15.09 0.05 -15.46
N LYS A 56 -16.22 0.75 -15.38
CA LYS A 56 -16.40 2.07 -16.00
C LYS A 56 -15.34 3.07 -15.51
N LYS A 57 -15.09 3.12 -14.20
CA LYS A 57 -14.09 4.04 -13.63
C LYS A 57 -12.65 3.65 -14.02
N LEU A 58 -12.35 2.36 -14.09
CA LEU A 58 -11.05 1.87 -14.57
C LEU A 58 -10.81 2.34 -16.02
N GLU A 59 -11.74 2.10 -16.93
CA GLU A 59 -11.65 2.54 -18.34
C GLU A 59 -11.44 4.06 -18.47
N MET A 60 -12.15 4.85 -17.66
CA MET A 60 -12.07 6.30 -17.69
C MET A 60 -10.75 6.88 -17.17
N HIS A 61 -10.14 6.25 -16.16
CA HIS A 61 -9.03 6.83 -15.41
C HIS A 61 -7.68 6.19 -15.70
N PHE A 62 -7.62 4.95 -16.19
CA PHE A 62 -6.36 4.22 -16.33
C PHE A 62 -5.33 4.94 -17.23
N HIS A 63 -5.77 5.60 -18.29
CA HIS A 63 -4.90 6.35 -19.20
C HIS A 63 -4.51 7.75 -18.65
N LYS A 64 -5.27 8.30 -17.69
CA LYS A 64 -5.06 9.66 -17.15
C LYS A 64 -4.26 9.65 -15.86
N LEU A 65 -4.54 8.70 -14.97
CA LEU A 65 -3.97 8.64 -13.62
C LEU A 65 -2.43 8.56 -13.61
N PRO A 66 -1.76 7.87 -14.55
CA PRO A 66 -0.30 7.90 -14.69
C PRO A 66 0.28 9.30 -14.84
N SER A 67 -0.47 10.29 -15.38
CA SER A 67 0.03 11.67 -15.50
C SER A 67 0.37 12.28 -14.13
N LEU A 68 -0.30 11.84 -13.06
CA LEU A 68 -0.06 12.32 -11.70
C LEU A 68 1.28 11.84 -11.11
N LEU A 69 1.90 10.81 -11.70
CA LEU A 69 3.23 10.34 -11.33
C LEU A 69 4.33 11.37 -11.64
N SER A 70 4.03 12.33 -12.51
CA SER A 70 4.93 13.41 -12.92
C SER A 70 4.72 14.72 -12.16
N CYS A 71 3.75 14.79 -11.23
CA CYS A 71 3.52 15.98 -10.41
C CYS A 71 4.75 16.32 -9.56
N ASP A 72 4.95 17.60 -9.21
CA ASP A 72 6.07 18.05 -8.36
C ASP A 72 5.93 17.65 -6.89
N ASP A 73 4.70 17.53 -6.40
CA ASP A 73 4.40 17.12 -5.03
C ASP A 73 4.63 15.61 -4.82
N VAL A 74 5.46 15.27 -3.83
CA VAL A 74 5.81 13.87 -3.53
C VAL A 74 4.63 13.05 -3.01
N ASN A 75 3.73 13.67 -2.25
CA ASN A 75 2.57 12.99 -1.70
C ASN A 75 1.53 12.74 -2.80
N MET A 76 1.38 13.64 -3.78
CA MET A 76 0.56 13.38 -4.97
C MET A 76 1.08 12.19 -5.76
N ARG A 77 2.39 12.14 -6.04
CA ARG A 77 2.99 10.98 -6.72
C ARG A 77 2.74 9.68 -5.96
N ILE A 78 2.98 9.69 -4.64
CA ILE A 78 2.74 8.53 -3.77
C ILE A 78 1.28 8.09 -3.83
N ALA A 79 0.34 9.01 -3.63
CA ALA A 79 -1.10 8.71 -3.67
C ALA A 79 -1.55 8.16 -5.03
N ALA A 80 -1.02 8.70 -6.13
CA ALA A 80 -1.28 8.20 -7.47
C ALA A 80 -0.71 6.80 -7.68
N GLY A 81 0.52 6.53 -7.21
CA GLY A 81 1.14 5.20 -7.30
C GLY A 81 0.38 4.13 -6.51
N GLU A 82 0.00 4.44 -5.27
CA GLU A 82 -0.78 3.52 -4.43
C GLU A 82 -2.19 3.29 -5.01
N SER A 83 -2.82 4.36 -5.53
CA SER A 83 -4.10 4.24 -6.23
C SER A 83 -3.96 3.36 -7.47
N LEU A 84 -2.92 3.52 -8.29
CA LEU A 84 -2.67 2.64 -9.44
C LEU A 84 -2.52 1.19 -9.01
N ALA A 85 -1.72 0.90 -7.99
CA ALA A 85 -1.54 -0.48 -7.51
C ALA A 85 -2.87 -1.13 -7.11
N LEU A 86 -3.72 -0.38 -6.40
CA LEU A 86 -5.07 -0.82 -6.04
C LEU A 86 -5.97 -1.00 -7.27
N LEU A 87 -5.98 -0.07 -8.21
CA LEU A 87 -6.78 -0.19 -9.44
C LEU A 87 -6.36 -1.40 -10.29
N PHE A 88 -5.05 -1.68 -10.39
CA PHE A 88 -4.53 -2.88 -11.04
C PHE A 88 -4.98 -4.16 -10.33
N GLU A 89 -4.98 -4.16 -8.99
CA GLU A 89 -5.51 -5.27 -8.19
C GLU A 89 -7.00 -5.50 -8.44
N LEU A 90 -7.81 -4.44 -8.43
CA LEU A 90 -9.24 -4.51 -8.73
C LEU A 90 -9.49 -5.01 -10.16
N ALA A 91 -8.78 -4.46 -11.15
CA ALA A 91 -8.94 -4.86 -12.55
C ALA A 91 -8.63 -6.35 -12.75
N ARG A 92 -7.55 -6.85 -12.15
CA ARG A 92 -7.16 -8.28 -12.21
C ARG A 92 -8.09 -9.19 -11.42
N GLY A 93 -8.72 -8.69 -10.36
CA GLY A 93 -9.74 -9.40 -9.62
C GLY A 93 -11.06 -9.53 -10.38
N ILE A 94 -11.34 -8.58 -11.29
CA ILE A 94 -12.52 -8.58 -12.16
C ILE A 94 -12.28 -9.42 -13.42
N GLU A 95 -11.11 -9.31 -14.03
CA GLU A 95 -10.71 -10.00 -15.27
C GLU A 95 -9.29 -10.56 -15.11
N SER A 96 -9.17 -11.89 -15.06
CA SER A 96 -7.88 -12.54 -14.75
C SER A 96 -6.79 -12.28 -15.78
N ASP A 97 -7.19 -12.17 -17.05
CA ASP A 97 -6.41 -11.89 -18.24
C ASP A 97 -6.33 -10.39 -18.58
N PHE A 98 -6.70 -9.53 -17.62
CA PHE A 98 -6.60 -8.07 -17.75
C PHE A 98 -5.23 -7.66 -18.34
N PHE A 99 -5.32 -6.96 -19.47
CA PHE A 99 -4.18 -6.41 -20.20
C PHE A 99 -4.26 -4.88 -20.17
N TYR A 100 -3.13 -4.23 -19.91
CA TYR A 100 -3.00 -2.78 -19.94
C TYR A 100 -2.07 -2.41 -21.09
N GLU A 101 -2.55 -1.61 -22.04
CA GLU A 101 -1.83 -1.32 -23.29
C GLU A 101 -0.49 -0.61 -23.04
N ASP A 102 -0.48 0.38 -22.14
CA ASP A 102 0.70 1.22 -21.87
C ASP A 102 1.60 0.69 -20.72
N MET A 103 1.64 -0.63 -20.51
CA MET A 103 2.40 -1.24 -19.39
C MET A 103 3.87 -0.85 -19.39
N GLU A 104 4.52 -0.82 -20.55
CA GLU A 104 5.94 -0.51 -20.64
C GLU A 104 6.24 0.94 -20.24
N SER A 105 5.44 1.88 -20.74
CA SER A 105 5.54 3.31 -20.38
C SER A 105 5.30 3.51 -18.89
N LEU A 106 4.27 2.88 -18.34
CA LEU A 106 3.96 2.97 -16.91
C LEU A 106 5.09 2.40 -16.04
N THR A 107 5.57 1.20 -16.36
CA THR A 107 6.64 0.56 -15.59
C THR A 107 7.95 1.35 -15.65
N GLN A 108 8.26 2.00 -16.78
CA GLN A 108 9.39 2.92 -16.87
C GLN A 108 9.25 4.11 -15.92
N MET A 109 8.08 4.75 -15.85
CA MET A 109 7.80 5.83 -14.89
C MET A 109 7.94 5.36 -13.44
N LEU A 110 7.35 4.20 -13.10
CA LEU A 110 7.40 3.63 -11.76
C LEU A 110 8.84 3.27 -11.33
N ARG A 111 9.64 2.69 -12.24
CA ARG A 111 11.07 2.41 -12.01
C ARG A 111 11.86 3.67 -11.74
N ALA A 112 11.65 4.73 -12.53
CA ALA A 112 12.33 6.01 -12.31
C ALA A 112 12.04 6.60 -10.91
N LEU A 113 10.80 6.49 -10.43
CA LEU A 113 10.41 6.94 -9.09
C LEU A 113 10.93 6.01 -7.97
N ALA A 114 11.03 4.71 -8.23
CA ALA A 114 11.61 3.72 -7.32
C ALA A 114 13.13 3.88 -7.12
N THR A 115 13.83 4.44 -8.11
CA THR A 115 15.28 4.73 -8.08
C THR A 115 15.61 6.22 -8.00
N ASP A 116 14.65 7.08 -7.63
CA ASP A 116 14.80 8.54 -7.69
C ASP A 116 16.09 9.05 -7.01
N GLY A 117 16.97 9.63 -7.85
CA GLY A 117 18.25 10.22 -7.49
C GLY A 117 18.27 11.75 -7.51
N ASN A 118 17.13 12.43 -7.72
CA ASN A 118 17.08 13.87 -7.90
C ASN A 118 17.65 14.62 -6.67
N LYS A 119 18.73 15.36 -6.86
CA LYS A 119 19.44 16.05 -5.77
C LYS A 119 18.64 17.20 -5.16
N HIS A 120 17.67 17.76 -5.89
CA HIS A 120 16.84 18.89 -5.45
C HIS A 120 15.68 18.48 -4.54
N ARG A 121 15.43 17.18 -4.35
CA ARG A 121 14.40 16.67 -3.43
C ARG A 121 14.98 16.35 -2.05
N ALA A 122 14.19 16.58 -1.01
CA ALA A 122 14.59 16.27 0.36
C ALA A 122 14.93 14.79 0.55
N LYS A 123 15.91 14.50 1.41
CA LYS A 123 16.40 13.13 1.65
C LYS A 123 15.31 12.21 2.20
N VAL A 124 14.47 12.73 3.10
CA VAL A 124 13.36 11.98 3.72
C VAL A 124 12.31 11.63 2.67
N ASP A 125 11.89 12.60 1.86
CA ASP A 125 10.89 12.42 0.81
C ASP A 125 11.34 11.39 -0.22
N LYS A 126 12.59 11.49 -0.69
CA LYS A 126 13.17 10.48 -1.60
C LYS A 126 13.18 9.09 -0.99
N ARG A 127 13.49 8.96 0.30
CA ARG A 127 13.48 7.65 0.98
C ARG A 127 12.07 7.08 1.03
N LYS A 128 11.07 7.90 1.39
CA LYS A 128 9.65 7.52 1.43
C LYS A 128 9.16 7.11 0.05
N GLN A 129 9.33 7.98 -0.95
CA GLN A 129 8.96 7.73 -2.33
C GLN A 129 9.57 6.44 -2.87
N ARG A 130 10.90 6.28 -2.82
CA ARG A 130 11.55 5.06 -3.31
C ARG A 130 11.02 3.81 -2.60
N SER A 131 10.66 3.90 -1.32
CA SER A 131 10.08 2.76 -0.62
C SER A 131 8.74 2.36 -1.22
N VAL A 132 7.81 3.31 -1.30
CA VAL A 132 6.47 3.09 -1.85
C VAL A 132 6.55 2.60 -3.29
N PHE A 133 7.33 3.27 -4.14
CA PHE A 133 7.39 2.94 -5.56
C PHE A 133 8.08 1.61 -5.86
N ARG A 134 8.95 1.09 -4.98
CA ARG A 134 9.42 -0.29 -5.11
C ARG A 134 8.30 -1.29 -4.89
N ASP A 135 7.36 -1.00 -4.00
CA ASP A 135 6.24 -1.89 -3.69
C ASP A 135 5.15 -1.77 -4.76
N VAL A 136 4.83 -0.54 -5.20
CA VAL A 136 3.92 -0.28 -6.34
C VAL A 136 4.44 -0.92 -7.63
N LEU A 137 5.74 -0.81 -7.91
CA LEU A 137 6.33 -1.44 -9.10
C LEU A 137 6.15 -2.96 -9.07
N ARG A 138 6.45 -3.63 -7.94
CA ARG A 138 6.22 -5.08 -7.79
C ARG A 138 4.74 -5.45 -7.93
N ALA A 139 3.84 -4.64 -7.40
CA ALA A 139 2.41 -4.86 -7.55
C ALA A 139 1.96 -4.81 -9.01
N VAL A 140 2.45 -3.81 -9.76
CA VAL A 140 2.08 -3.62 -11.16
C VAL A 140 2.76 -4.67 -12.06
N GLU A 141 4.01 -5.05 -11.83
CA GLU A 141 4.72 -6.01 -12.70
C GLU A 141 4.47 -7.47 -12.33
N GLU A 142 4.51 -7.80 -11.04
CA GLU A 142 4.62 -9.17 -10.53
C GLU A 142 3.31 -9.66 -9.89
N ARG A 143 2.30 -8.81 -9.78
CA ARG A 143 1.05 -9.05 -9.01
C ARG A 143 1.35 -9.38 -7.53
N ASP A 144 2.43 -8.83 -7.00
CA ASP A 144 2.89 -9.10 -5.63
C ASP A 144 2.47 -8.03 -4.62
N PHE A 145 2.34 -8.43 -3.36
CA PHE A 145 2.16 -7.55 -2.22
C PHE A 145 3.03 -8.02 -1.05
N PRO A 146 3.89 -7.15 -0.48
CA PRO A 146 4.69 -7.51 0.69
C PRO A 146 3.81 -7.62 1.93
N THR A 147 3.41 -8.84 2.32
CA THR A 147 2.51 -9.06 3.46
C THR A 147 3.00 -8.36 4.73
N GLU A 148 2.14 -7.50 5.30
CA GLU A 148 2.37 -6.82 6.56
C GLU A 148 1.59 -7.51 7.69
N THR A 149 2.13 -7.49 8.92
CA THR A 149 1.44 -8.04 10.09
C THR A 149 1.17 -6.95 11.10
N ILE A 150 -0.11 -6.71 11.39
CA ILE A 150 -0.57 -5.79 12.43
C ILE A 150 -0.92 -6.61 13.67
N LYS A 151 -0.24 -6.34 14.78
CA LYS A 151 -0.54 -6.98 16.07
C LYS A 151 -1.37 -6.04 16.93
N PHE A 152 -2.50 -6.52 17.45
CA PHE A 152 -3.38 -5.77 18.35
C PHE A 152 -3.83 -6.68 19.50
N GLY A 153 -3.39 -6.35 20.71
CA GLY A 153 -3.63 -7.21 21.87
C GLY A 153 -3.02 -8.61 21.66
N PRO A 154 -3.80 -9.69 21.82
CA PRO A 154 -3.35 -11.06 21.58
C PRO A 154 -3.44 -11.47 20.10
N GLU A 155 -4.19 -10.73 19.30
CA GLU A 155 -4.51 -11.07 17.91
C GLU A 155 -3.51 -10.45 16.92
N ARG A 156 -3.54 -10.96 15.69
CA ARG A 156 -2.78 -10.46 14.56
C ARG A 156 -3.67 -10.45 13.31
N MET A 157 -3.58 -9.38 12.54
CA MET A 157 -4.17 -9.27 11.20
C MET A 157 -3.04 -9.21 10.18
N TYR A 158 -3.22 -9.94 9.08
CA TYR A 158 -2.35 -9.86 7.92
C TYR A 158 -2.96 -8.90 6.91
N ILE A 159 -2.15 -7.95 6.46
CA ILE A 159 -2.44 -7.13 5.29
C ILE A 159 -1.69 -7.78 4.14
N ASP A 160 -2.43 -8.31 3.19
CA ASP A 160 -1.96 -9.20 2.13
C ASP A 160 -2.33 -8.69 0.72
N CYS A 161 -3.06 -7.58 0.62
CA CYS A 161 -3.47 -6.96 -0.63
C CYS A 161 -3.59 -5.44 -0.51
N TRP A 162 -3.62 -4.74 -1.64
CA TRP A 162 -3.70 -3.27 -1.71
C TRP A 162 -5.06 -2.75 -1.23
N VAL A 163 -6.15 -3.45 -1.52
CA VAL A 163 -7.49 -3.09 -1.02
C VAL A 163 -7.50 -3.06 0.50
N LYS A 164 -7.00 -4.11 1.16
CA LYS A 164 -6.93 -4.18 2.63
C LYS A 164 -5.96 -3.15 3.18
N LYS A 165 -4.80 -2.93 2.53
CA LYS A 165 -3.82 -1.91 2.93
C LYS A 165 -4.44 -0.51 2.93
N HIS A 166 -5.05 -0.11 1.82
CA HIS A 166 -5.65 1.21 1.66
C HIS A 166 -6.80 1.44 2.65
N THR A 167 -7.63 0.43 2.87
CA THR A 167 -8.71 0.46 3.87
C THR A 167 -8.14 0.65 5.28
N TYR A 168 -7.11 -0.12 5.64
CA TYR A 168 -6.43 0.00 6.94
C TYR A 168 -5.78 1.37 7.15
N ASP A 169 -5.04 1.86 6.16
CA ASP A 169 -4.34 3.14 6.25
C ASP A 169 -5.35 4.29 6.38
N THR A 170 -6.50 4.23 5.70
CA THR A 170 -7.60 5.20 5.87
C THR A 170 -8.16 5.20 7.29
N PHE A 171 -8.51 4.03 7.84
CA PHE A 171 -9.00 3.96 9.23
C PHE A 171 -7.95 4.43 10.22
N LYS A 172 -6.68 4.11 9.98
CA LYS A 172 -5.57 4.52 10.83
C LYS A 172 -5.35 6.03 10.81
N GLU A 173 -5.54 6.69 9.67
CA GLU A 173 -5.47 8.15 9.57
C GLU A 173 -6.56 8.83 10.40
N VAL A 174 -7.79 8.30 10.35
CA VAL A 174 -8.94 8.87 11.08
C VAL A 174 -8.91 8.54 12.58
N LEU A 175 -8.61 7.29 12.93
CA LEU A 175 -8.67 6.80 14.32
C LEU A 175 -7.37 7.02 15.11
N GLY A 176 -6.25 7.23 14.41
CA GLY A 176 -4.94 7.45 15.02
C GLY A 176 -4.56 6.35 16.02
N SER A 177 -4.25 6.76 17.25
CA SER A 177 -3.91 5.84 18.35
C SER A 177 -5.07 4.92 18.77
N GLY A 178 -6.31 5.27 18.43
CA GLY A 178 -7.50 4.47 18.71
C GLY A 178 -7.64 3.22 17.82
N MET A 179 -6.90 3.14 16.71
CA MET A 179 -7.01 2.03 15.74
C MET A 179 -6.85 0.65 16.40
N GLN A 180 -5.89 0.52 17.33
CA GLN A 180 -5.65 -0.74 18.02
C GLN A 180 -6.82 -1.18 18.92
N TYR A 181 -7.54 -0.22 19.50
CA TYR A 181 -8.72 -0.52 20.31
C TYR A 181 -9.90 -0.91 19.42
N HIS A 182 -10.12 -0.18 18.32
CA HIS A 182 -11.21 -0.49 17.40
C HIS A 182 -11.04 -1.85 16.73
N LEU A 183 -9.82 -2.28 16.39
CA LEU A 183 -9.60 -3.63 15.86
C LEU A 183 -9.99 -4.74 16.86
N GLN A 184 -9.90 -4.49 18.16
CA GLN A 184 -10.27 -5.47 19.19
C GLN A 184 -11.77 -5.49 19.47
N SER A 185 -12.41 -4.31 19.50
CA SER A 185 -13.73 -4.17 20.10
C SER A 185 -14.83 -3.71 19.14
N ASN A 186 -14.49 -3.05 18.03
CA ASN A 186 -15.48 -2.49 17.12
C ASN A 186 -15.96 -3.55 16.12
N GLU A 187 -17.19 -4.02 16.28
CA GLU A 187 -17.81 -5.03 15.40
C GLU A 187 -17.77 -4.64 13.93
N PHE A 188 -18.02 -3.38 13.59
CA PHE A 188 -17.96 -2.91 12.20
C PHE A 188 -16.55 -3.06 11.63
N LEU A 189 -15.53 -2.58 12.34
CA LEU A 189 -14.15 -2.66 11.87
C LEU A 189 -13.66 -4.12 11.80
N ARG A 190 -14.10 -4.95 12.73
CA ARG A 190 -13.81 -6.39 12.71
C ARG A 190 -14.47 -7.10 11.54
N ASN A 191 -15.68 -6.71 11.15
CA ASN A 191 -16.34 -7.23 9.95
C ASN A 191 -15.61 -6.78 8.68
N VAL A 192 -15.21 -5.50 8.58
CA VAL A 192 -14.45 -4.98 7.43
C VAL A 192 -13.15 -5.74 7.19
N PHE A 193 -12.47 -6.16 8.25
CA PHE A 193 -11.21 -6.93 8.16
C PHE A 193 -11.38 -8.44 8.39
N GLU A 194 -12.61 -8.93 8.46
CA GLU A 194 -12.95 -10.35 8.65
C GLU A 194 -12.27 -10.99 9.89
N LEU A 195 -12.16 -10.24 10.97
CA LEU A 195 -11.48 -10.66 12.22
C LEU A 195 -12.36 -11.56 13.11
N GLY A 196 -13.63 -11.78 12.75
CA GLY A 196 -14.61 -12.44 13.60
C GLY A 196 -15.06 -11.58 14.79
N PRO A 197 -15.83 -12.14 15.75
CA PRO A 197 -16.37 -11.37 16.88
C PRO A 197 -15.26 -10.87 17.83
N PRO A 198 -15.48 -9.75 18.55
CA PRO A 198 -14.55 -9.26 19.57
C PRO A 198 -14.17 -10.33 20.59
N VAL A 199 -12.86 -10.54 20.77
CA VAL A 199 -12.38 -11.54 21.72
C VAL A 199 -12.37 -10.92 23.13
N MET A 200 -13.43 -11.16 23.89
CA MET A 200 -13.52 -10.74 25.30
C MET A 200 -12.68 -11.67 26.17
N LEU A 201 -11.37 -11.42 26.26
CA LEU A 201 -10.48 -12.19 27.15
C LEU A 201 -10.33 -11.47 28.49
N ASP A 202 -10.60 -12.20 29.58
CA ASP A 202 -10.31 -11.71 30.91
C ASP A 202 -8.78 -11.67 31.18
N ALA A 203 -8.39 -10.94 32.23
CA ALA A 203 -6.99 -10.77 32.58
C ALA A 203 -6.30 -12.09 32.99
N ALA A 204 -7.08 -13.10 33.42
CA ALA A 204 -6.56 -14.42 33.78
C ALA A 204 -6.20 -15.22 32.52
N THR A 205 -7.06 -15.21 31.50
CA THR A 205 -6.87 -15.89 30.21
C THR A 205 -5.74 -15.25 29.41
N LEU A 206 -5.61 -13.92 29.45
CA LEU A 206 -4.46 -13.22 28.86
C LEU A 206 -3.13 -13.59 29.53
N LYS A 207 -3.13 -13.98 30.82
CA LYS A 207 -1.93 -14.46 31.51
C LYS A 207 -1.59 -15.89 31.11
N THR A 208 -2.56 -16.78 30.94
CA THR A 208 -2.32 -18.18 30.53
C THR A 208 -1.86 -18.28 29.09
N MET A 209 -2.30 -17.39 28.20
CA MET A 209 -1.83 -17.31 26.81
C MET A 209 -0.36 -16.84 26.67
N LYS A 210 0.28 -16.36 27.73
CA LYS A 210 1.68 -15.92 27.66
C LYS A 210 2.61 -17.13 27.62
N ILE A 211 3.27 -17.29 26.47
CA ILE A 211 4.41 -18.21 26.30
C ILE A 211 5.42 -17.97 27.43
N SER A 212 5.80 -19.06 28.10
CA SER A 212 6.79 -19.04 29.19
C SER A 212 8.10 -18.42 28.73
N ARG A 213 8.85 -17.79 29.65
CA ARG A 213 10.18 -17.24 29.36
C ARG A 213 11.11 -18.30 28.76
N PHE A 214 11.05 -19.51 29.28
CA PHE A 214 11.88 -20.62 28.82
C PHE A 214 11.50 -21.04 27.39
N GLU A 215 10.21 -21.24 27.13
CA GLU A 215 9.70 -21.63 25.82
C GLU A 215 9.99 -20.55 24.76
N ARG A 216 9.80 -19.27 25.09
CA ARG A 216 10.17 -18.15 24.22
C ARG A 216 11.66 -18.13 23.92
N HIS A 217 12.51 -18.42 24.91
CA HIS A 217 13.95 -18.52 24.72
C HIS A 217 14.32 -19.67 23.78
N LEU A 218 13.74 -20.85 23.98
CA LEU A 218 13.95 -22.02 23.11
C LEU A 218 13.51 -21.74 21.67
N TYR A 219 12.31 -21.20 21.48
CA TYR A 219 11.79 -20.84 20.15
C TYR A 219 12.71 -19.83 19.45
N ASN A 220 13.10 -18.76 20.14
CA ASN A 220 13.99 -17.75 19.59
C ASN A 220 15.40 -18.30 19.28
N SER A 221 15.91 -19.19 20.13
CA SER A 221 17.21 -19.87 19.93
C SER A 221 17.17 -20.79 18.70
N ALA A 222 16.10 -21.59 18.56
CA ALA A 222 15.89 -22.44 17.39
C ALA A 222 15.78 -21.61 16.10
N ALA A 223 14.97 -20.54 16.11
CA ALA A 223 14.82 -19.63 14.98
C ALA A 223 16.14 -18.91 14.63
N PHE A 224 16.93 -18.50 15.63
CA PHE A 224 18.25 -17.90 15.44
C PHE A 224 19.24 -18.89 14.81
N LYS A 225 19.29 -20.12 15.32
CA LYS A 225 20.14 -21.19 14.78
C LYS A 225 19.76 -21.51 13.34
N ALA A 226 18.47 -21.63 13.03
CA ALA A 226 17.97 -21.86 11.67
C ALA A 226 18.37 -20.72 10.72
N ARG A 227 18.17 -19.45 11.10
CA ARG A 227 18.59 -18.29 10.30
C ARG A 227 20.09 -18.25 10.08
N THR A 228 20.89 -18.55 11.10
CA THR A 228 22.35 -18.58 10.98
C THR A 228 22.81 -19.66 10.01
N LYS A 229 22.25 -20.88 10.08
CA LYS A 229 22.52 -21.97 9.14
C LYS A 229 22.08 -21.66 7.71
N ALA A 230 20.92 -21.03 7.53
CA ALA A 230 20.44 -20.64 6.20
C ALA A 230 21.37 -19.58 5.57
N ARG A 231 21.76 -18.56 6.35
CA ARG A 231 22.62 -17.48 5.88
C ARG A 231 24.07 -17.91 5.66
N SER A 232 24.60 -18.86 6.43
CA SER A 232 25.99 -19.32 6.26
C SER A 232 26.24 -19.85 4.85
N LYS A 233 25.24 -20.47 4.21
CA LYS A 233 25.31 -20.92 2.80
C LYS A 233 25.57 -19.80 1.79
N CYS A 234 25.22 -18.56 2.12
CA CYS A 234 25.32 -17.41 1.22
C CYS A 234 26.34 -16.35 1.71
N ARG A 235 27.00 -16.57 2.86
CA ARG A 235 27.95 -15.60 3.44
C ARG A 235 29.24 -15.50 2.64
N ASP A 236 29.69 -16.60 2.06
CA ASP A 236 30.96 -16.67 1.34
C ASP A 236 30.84 -16.22 -0.13
N LYS A 237 29.68 -15.69 -0.55
CA LYS A 237 29.44 -15.20 -1.93
C LYS A 237 30.40 -14.08 -2.37
N ARG A 238 31.03 -13.40 -1.41
CA ARG A 238 32.03 -12.34 -1.64
C ARG A 238 33.37 -12.67 -0.98
N ALA A 239 33.59 -13.92 -0.58
CA ALA A 239 34.88 -14.33 -0.06
C ALA A 239 35.87 -14.32 -1.23
N ASP A 240 36.99 -13.64 -1.03
CA ASP A 240 38.10 -13.60 -1.98
C ASP A 240 38.87 -14.93 -1.86
N VAL A 241 38.25 -16.00 -2.37
CA VAL A 241 38.89 -17.32 -2.43
C VAL A 241 39.81 -17.29 -3.64
N GLY A 242 41.02 -16.76 -3.45
CA GLY A 242 42.06 -16.81 -4.46
C GLY A 242 42.30 -18.27 -4.87
N GLU A 243 42.23 -18.55 -6.17
CA GLU A 243 42.72 -19.81 -6.72
C GLU A 243 44.25 -19.83 -6.53
N PHE A 244 44.70 -20.42 -5.43
CA PHE A 244 46.09 -20.82 -5.29
C PHE A 244 46.28 -22.09 -6.13
N PHE A 245 46.76 -21.91 -7.36
CA PHE A 245 47.41 -22.96 -8.16
C PHE A 245 48.86 -23.15 -7.73
#